data_AF-A0A9E3L4Y9-F1
#
_entry.id   AF-A0A9E3L4Y9-F1
#
_cell.length_a   1.000
_cell.length_b   1.000
_cell.length_c   1.000
_cell.angle_alpha   90.00
_cell.angle_beta   90.00
_cell.angle_gamma   90.00
#
_symmetry.space_group_name_H-M   'P 1'
#
loop_
_entity.id
_entity.type
_entity.pdbx_description
1 polymer ?
#
loop_
_entity_poly.entity_id
_entity_poly.type
_entity_poly.pdbx_seq_one_letter_code
_entity_poly.pdbx_strand_id
1 'polypeptide(L)'
;MKHSLSLLALALAALLFPAVASAGHEEIDVLVRAHAQANNVPEALVHRVIQRESRYQPQLVGRGGCIGLMQIKLATARGLGYTGDAAGLRDPETNLTYGIKYLAGAYRAANGDHARAMHYYAGGYYYAAKRQRLLHAQAEQRL
;
A
#
# COMPACT_ATOMS: atom_id res chain seq x y z
N MET A 1 -58.30 9.74 37.06
CA MET A 1 -58.05 8.27 36.96
C MET A 1 -58.56 7.78 35.62
N LYS A 2 -57.85 6.82 35.01
CA LYS A 2 -58.16 6.03 33.80
C LYS A 2 -57.46 6.50 32.51
N HIS A 3 -56.34 5.81 32.30
CA HIS A 3 -55.33 5.70 31.25
C HIS A 3 -55.76 5.83 29.79
N SER A 4 -54.81 6.27 28.93
CA SER A 4 -54.41 5.51 27.73
C SER A 4 -53.02 5.94 27.24
N LEU A 5 -52.07 5.00 27.30
CA LEU A 5 -50.82 4.98 26.55
C LEU A 5 -51.14 4.86 25.05
N SER A 6 -50.36 5.52 24.19
CA SER A 6 -49.58 4.93 23.09
C SER A 6 -49.39 5.93 21.95
N LEU A 7 -48.13 6.15 21.57
CA LEU A 7 -47.68 6.09 20.17
C LEU A 7 -46.16 6.10 20.21
N LEU A 8 -45.61 4.87 20.25
CA LEU A 8 -44.22 4.59 19.96
C LEU A 8 -44.01 4.92 18.48
N ALA A 9 -43.45 6.10 18.17
CA ALA A 9 -42.95 6.40 16.84
C ALA A 9 -41.67 5.60 16.61
N LEU A 10 -41.82 4.40 16.05
CA LEU A 10 -40.74 3.63 15.47
C LEU A 10 -40.29 4.34 14.18
N ALA A 11 -39.37 5.29 14.28
CA ALA A 11 -38.71 5.86 13.11
C ALA A 11 -37.67 4.85 12.58
N LEU A 12 -38.12 4.01 11.66
CA LEU A 12 -37.28 3.19 10.79
C LEU A 12 -36.67 4.09 9.70
N ALA A 13 -35.45 4.60 9.91
CA ALA A 13 -34.60 5.19 8.86
C ALA A 13 -33.17 5.33 9.43
N ALA A 14 -32.08 4.85 8.85
CA ALA A 14 -31.83 4.38 7.50
C ALA A 14 -30.69 3.33 7.53
N LEU A 15 -30.92 2.16 6.95
CA LEU A 15 -29.85 1.25 6.54
C LEU A 15 -29.33 1.71 5.16
N LEU A 16 -28.71 2.87 5.09
CA LEU A 16 -27.92 3.28 3.92
C LEU A 16 -26.47 2.85 4.15
N PHE A 17 -26.20 1.57 3.91
CA PHE A 17 -24.85 1.02 3.83
C PHE A 17 -24.13 1.51 2.55
N PRO A 18 -22.78 1.53 2.53
CA PRO A 18 -22.00 2.55 1.85
C PRO A 18 -21.70 2.19 0.39
N ALA A 19 -22.49 2.68 -0.56
CA ALA A 19 -22.15 2.58 -1.99
C ALA A 19 -20.84 3.35 -2.33
N VAL A 20 -20.52 4.40 -1.56
CA VAL A 20 -19.32 5.23 -1.75
C VAL A 20 -18.01 4.48 -1.48
N ALA A 21 -18.00 3.48 -0.60
CA ALA A 21 -16.78 2.71 -0.32
C ALA A 21 -16.41 1.75 -1.45
N SER A 22 -17.40 1.26 -2.20
CA SER A 22 -17.20 0.29 -3.31
C SER A 22 -16.51 0.94 -4.50
N ALA A 23 -16.93 2.15 -4.91
CA ALA A 23 -16.38 2.84 -6.07
C ALA A 23 -14.89 3.19 -5.91
N GLY A 24 -14.47 3.58 -4.70
CA GLY A 24 -13.06 3.85 -4.42
C GLY A 24 -12.17 2.60 -4.41
N HIS A 25 -12.72 1.43 -4.10
CA HIS A 25 -11.95 0.18 -4.11
C HIS A 25 -11.68 -0.31 -5.53
N GLU A 26 -12.68 -0.23 -6.42
CA GLU A 26 -12.52 -0.62 -7.83
C GLU A 26 -11.48 0.25 -8.56
N GLU A 27 -11.45 1.56 -8.29
CA GLU A 27 -10.44 2.46 -8.83
C GLU A 27 -9.03 2.04 -8.36
N ILE A 28 -8.87 1.77 -7.06
CA ILE A 28 -7.60 1.29 -6.50
C ILE A 28 -7.16 -0.03 -7.15
N ASP A 29 -8.08 -0.97 -7.41
CA ASP A 29 -7.75 -2.24 -8.04
C ASP A 29 -7.22 -2.06 -9.47
N VAL A 30 -7.79 -1.14 -10.24
CA VAL A 30 -7.29 -0.78 -11.58
C VAL A 30 -5.87 -0.21 -11.50
N LEU A 31 -5.63 0.70 -10.54
CA LEU A 31 -4.29 1.28 -10.34
C LEU A 31 -3.28 0.22 -9.88
N VAL A 32 -3.66 -0.65 -8.95
CA VAL A 32 -2.82 -1.76 -8.48
C VAL A 32 -2.42 -2.64 -9.65
N ARG A 33 -3.36 -3.05 -10.50
CA ARG A 33 -3.08 -3.86 -11.69
C ARG A 33 -2.07 -3.18 -12.61
N ALA A 34 -2.32 -1.93 -12.98
CA ALA A 34 -1.46 -1.19 -13.90
C ALA A 34 -0.02 -1.05 -13.38
N HIS A 35 0.13 -0.61 -12.12
CA HIS A 35 1.44 -0.39 -11.52
C HIS A 35 2.17 -1.69 -11.17
N ALA A 36 1.46 -2.73 -10.74
CA ALA A 36 2.03 -4.05 -10.47
C ALA A 36 2.64 -4.65 -11.74
N GLN A 37 1.89 -4.60 -12.85
CA GLN A 37 2.35 -5.05 -14.17
C GLN A 37 3.57 -4.24 -14.63
N ALA A 38 3.51 -2.91 -14.57
CA ALA A 38 4.62 -2.04 -14.97
C ALA A 38 5.93 -2.28 -14.18
N ASN A 39 5.82 -2.82 -12.96
CA ASN A 39 6.96 -3.05 -12.08
C ASN A 39 7.35 -4.54 -11.92
N ASN A 40 6.70 -5.45 -12.64
CA ASN A 40 6.90 -6.90 -12.54
C ASN A 40 6.75 -7.42 -11.09
N VAL A 41 5.72 -6.97 -10.39
CA VAL A 41 5.37 -7.42 -9.04
C VAL A 41 4.00 -8.13 -9.10
N PRO A 42 3.79 -9.27 -8.42
CA PRO A 42 2.47 -9.89 -8.38
C PRO A 42 1.43 -8.99 -7.71
N GLU A 43 0.27 -8.79 -8.35
CA GLU A 43 -0.86 -7.99 -7.80
C GLU A 43 -1.24 -8.44 -6.39
N ALA A 44 -1.30 -9.75 -6.16
CA ALA A 44 -1.60 -10.33 -4.84
C ALA A 44 -0.61 -9.90 -3.74
N LEU A 45 0.66 -9.65 -4.08
CA LEU A 45 1.63 -9.12 -3.12
C LEU A 45 1.35 -7.64 -2.82
N VAL A 46 0.99 -6.84 -3.82
CA VAL A 46 0.61 -5.44 -3.65
C VAL A 46 -0.61 -5.31 -2.74
N HIS A 47 -1.69 -6.05 -3.02
CA HIS A 47 -2.89 -6.06 -2.17
C HIS A 47 -2.57 -6.48 -0.73
N ARG A 48 -1.68 -7.46 -0.53
CA ARG A 48 -1.23 -7.86 0.81
C ARG A 48 -0.51 -6.74 1.55
N VAL A 49 0.33 -5.96 0.86
CA VAL A 49 0.97 -4.76 1.43
C VAL A 49 -0.10 -3.74 1.82
N ILE A 50 -0.98 -3.33 0.89
CA ILE A 50 -2.01 -2.32 1.16
C ILE A 50 -2.91 -2.73 2.34
N GLN A 51 -3.33 -3.99 2.38
CA GLN A 51 -4.17 -4.52 3.46
C GLN A 51 -3.47 -4.44 4.82
N ARG A 52 -2.17 -4.78 4.89
CA ARG A 52 -1.38 -4.73 6.12
C ARG A 52 -1.10 -3.30 6.57
N GLU A 53 -0.75 -2.44 5.63
CA GLU A 53 -0.23 -1.11 5.91
C GLU A 53 -1.35 -0.09 6.18
N SER A 54 -2.46 -0.14 5.44
CA SER A 54 -3.52 0.87 5.55
C SER A 54 -4.94 0.34 5.60
N ARG A 55 -5.18 -0.94 5.32
CA ARG A 55 -6.53 -1.48 5.08
C ARG A 55 -7.29 -0.65 4.03
N TYR A 56 -6.58 -0.27 2.96
CA TYR A 56 -7.11 0.55 1.84
C TYR A 56 -7.55 1.97 2.24
N GLN A 57 -6.91 2.58 3.24
CA GLN A 57 -7.19 3.96 3.65
C GLN A 57 -6.17 4.93 3.04
N PRO A 58 -6.50 5.65 1.94
CA PRO A 58 -5.53 6.51 1.25
C PRO A 58 -5.13 7.75 2.05
N GLN A 59 -5.95 8.17 3.01
CA GLN A 59 -5.69 9.34 3.84
C GLN A 59 -4.86 9.03 5.09
N LEU A 60 -4.55 7.76 5.36
CA LEU A 60 -3.91 7.31 6.58
C LEU A 60 -2.48 7.87 6.71
N VAL A 61 -2.20 8.49 7.87
CA VAL A 61 -0.83 8.79 8.29
C VAL A 61 -0.49 7.88 9.47
N GLY A 62 0.45 6.98 9.26
CA GLY A 62 0.89 6.03 10.27
C GLY A 62 2.12 6.50 11.04
N ARG A 63 2.67 5.56 11.80
CA ARG A 63 3.82 5.80 12.68
C ARG A 63 5.05 6.23 11.87
N GLY A 64 5.78 7.21 12.38
CA GLY A 64 7.01 7.69 11.75
C GLY A 64 6.78 8.46 10.45
N GLY A 65 5.57 8.98 10.23
CA GLY A 65 5.24 9.82 9.07
C GLY A 65 5.09 9.05 7.76
N CYS A 66 4.76 7.76 7.84
CA CYS A 66 4.35 6.96 6.68
C CYS A 66 2.96 7.39 6.21
N ILE A 67 2.72 7.40 4.89
CA ILE A 67 1.53 8.05 4.30
C ILE A 67 0.84 7.13 3.29
N GLY A 68 -0.48 7.13 3.32
CA GLY A 68 -1.39 6.59 2.32
C GLY A 68 -1.45 5.06 2.25
N LEU A 69 -1.90 4.57 1.09
CA LEU A 69 -2.27 3.16 0.89
C LEU A 69 -1.16 2.18 1.25
N MET A 70 0.08 2.49 0.86
CA MET A 70 1.23 1.62 1.08
C MET A 70 2.15 2.11 2.20
N GLN A 71 1.73 3.12 2.97
CA GLN A 71 2.48 3.69 4.10
C GLN A 71 3.94 4.01 3.73
N ILE A 72 4.16 4.65 2.59
CA ILE A 72 5.49 5.05 2.14
C ILE A 72 5.95 6.33 2.87
N LYS A 73 7.24 6.41 3.20
CA LYS A 73 7.86 7.62 3.74
C LYS A 73 8.17 8.61 2.63
N LEU A 74 8.01 9.92 2.90
CA LEU A 74 8.37 10.98 1.96
C LEU A 74 9.83 10.87 1.46
N ALA A 75 10.77 10.59 2.35
CA ALA A 75 12.17 10.41 1.97
C ALA A 75 12.38 9.23 1.00
N THR A 76 11.66 8.12 1.20
CA THR A 76 11.70 6.96 0.31
C THR A 76 11.13 7.32 -1.07
N ALA A 77 9.97 7.99 -1.11
CA ALA A 77 9.36 8.43 -2.37
C ALA A 77 10.28 9.40 -3.14
N ARG A 78 10.92 10.34 -2.44
CA ARG A 78 11.90 11.28 -3.02
C ARG A 78 13.12 10.56 -3.59
N GLY A 79 13.61 9.53 -2.89
CA GLY A 79 14.68 8.66 -3.39
C GLY A 79 14.31 7.90 -4.67
N LEU A 80 13.02 7.83 -5.01
CA LEU A 80 12.48 7.22 -6.23
C LEU A 80 12.01 8.27 -7.27
N GLY A 81 12.32 9.55 -7.05
CA GLY A 81 12.04 10.63 -8.00
C GLY A 81 10.78 11.46 -7.72
N TYR A 82 10.08 11.23 -6.60
CA TYR A 82 8.95 12.08 -6.22
C TYR A 82 9.42 13.48 -5.83
N THR A 83 8.83 14.52 -6.44
CA THR A 83 9.19 15.93 -6.21
C THR A 83 8.16 16.70 -5.39
N GLY A 84 6.99 16.11 -5.12
CA GLY A 84 5.93 16.74 -4.36
C GLY A 84 6.17 16.75 -2.84
N ASP A 85 5.14 17.18 -2.12
CA ASP A 85 5.14 17.24 -0.66
C ASP A 85 4.53 15.98 -0.01
N ALA A 86 4.49 15.97 1.32
CA ALA A 86 3.88 14.87 2.07
C ALA A 86 2.38 14.68 1.78
N ALA A 87 1.66 15.76 1.49
CA ALA A 87 0.22 15.70 1.28
C ALA A 87 -0.13 14.97 -0.02
N GLY A 88 0.66 15.15 -1.08
CA GLY A 88 0.47 14.44 -2.34
C GLY A 88 0.61 12.92 -2.23
N LEU A 89 1.26 12.39 -1.18
CA LEU A 89 1.30 10.94 -0.94
C LEU A 89 -0.03 10.35 -0.42
N ARG A 90 -1.04 11.17 -0.17
CA ARG A 90 -2.41 10.72 0.13
C ARG A 90 -3.25 10.46 -1.12
N ASP A 91 -2.79 10.92 -2.29
CA ASP A 91 -3.38 10.57 -3.57
C ASP A 91 -3.07 9.10 -3.91
N PRO A 92 -4.08 8.25 -4.18
CA PRO A 92 -3.88 6.84 -4.48
C PRO A 92 -2.88 6.57 -5.61
N GLU A 93 -3.01 7.29 -6.74
CA GLU A 93 -2.16 7.09 -7.92
C GLU A 93 -0.70 7.41 -7.62
N THR A 94 -0.45 8.56 -6.99
CA THR A 94 0.87 8.96 -6.53
C THR A 94 1.43 7.95 -5.53
N ASN A 95 0.65 7.53 -4.54
CA ASN A 95 1.09 6.59 -3.51
C ASN A 95 1.48 5.23 -4.11
N LEU A 96 0.64 4.68 -4.99
CA LEU A 96 0.87 3.40 -5.66
C LEU A 96 2.06 3.47 -6.62
N THR A 97 2.23 4.58 -7.35
CA THR A 97 3.38 4.81 -8.22
C THR A 97 4.71 4.60 -7.49
N TYR A 98 4.89 5.24 -6.32
CA TYR A 98 6.16 5.15 -5.57
C TYR A 98 6.22 3.95 -4.63
N GLY A 99 5.10 3.58 -4.00
CA GLY A 99 4.99 2.41 -3.13
C GLY A 99 5.30 1.11 -3.86
N ILE A 100 4.74 0.91 -5.07
CA ILE A 100 4.98 -0.30 -5.86
C ILE A 100 6.40 -0.30 -6.45
N LYS A 101 6.95 0.84 -6.86
CA LYS A 101 8.38 0.94 -7.24
C LYS A 101 9.31 0.51 -6.11
N TYR A 102 9.02 0.93 -4.87
CA TYR A 102 9.79 0.51 -3.69
C TYR A 102 9.62 -0.99 -3.42
N LEU A 103 8.38 -1.50 -3.48
CA LEU A 103 8.08 -2.92 -3.34
C LEU A 103 8.77 -3.78 -4.38
N ALA A 104 8.89 -3.32 -5.63
CA ALA A 104 9.63 -4.02 -6.67
C ALA A 104 11.11 -4.18 -6.32
N GLY A 105 11.72 -3.17 -5.68
CA GLY A 105 13.07 -3.28 -5.12
C GLY A 105 13.16 -4.35 -4.03
N ALA A 106 12.21 -4.36 -3.09
CA ALA A 106 12.14 -5.37 -2.04
C ALA A 106 11.91 -6.79 -2.60
N TYR A 107 11.06 -6.92 -3.61
CA TYR A 107 10.72 -8.18 -4.27
C TYR A 107 11.90 -8.79 -5.03
N ARG A 108 12.64 -7.96 -5.79
CA ARG A 108 13.90 -8.37 -6.42
C ARG A 108 14.94 -8.76 -5.39
N ALA A 109 15.12 -7.96 -4.34
CA ALA A 109 16.03 -8.30 -3.24
C ALA A 109 15.62 -9.58 -2.53
N ALA A 110 14.34 -9.94 -2.57
CA ALA A 110 13.80 -11.17 -2.03
C ALA A 110 13.84 -12.34 -3.03
N ASN A 111 14.45 -12.23 -4.21
CA ASN A 111 14.45 -13.26 -5.25
C ASN A 111 13.04 -13.80 -5.54
N GLY A 112 12.04 -12.93 -5.57
CA GLY A 112 10.65 -13.31 -5.82
C GLY A 112 9.90 -13.92 -4.63
N ASP A 113 10.52 -14.05 -3.47
CA ASP A 113 9.86 -14.59 -2.27
C ASP A 113 8.94 -13.54 -1.62
N HIS A 114 7.65 -13.85 -1.51
CA HIS A 114 6.64 -12.91 -1.02
C HIS A 114 6.82 -12.56 0.46
N ALA A 115 7.14 -13.54 1.31
CA ALA A 115 7.25 -13.31 2.75
C ALA A 115 8.47 -12.43 3.08
N ARG A 116 9.59 -12.74 2.43
CA ARG A 116 10.83 -11.97 2.51
C ARG A 116 10.66 -10.59 1.89
N ALA A 117 9.94 -10.45 0.77
CA ALA A 117 9.62 -9.15 0.19
C ALA A 117 8.82 -8.27 1.15
N MET A 118 7.81 -8.83 1.84
CA MET A 118 7.04 -8.11 2.87
C MET A 118 7.93 -7.65 4.03
N HIS A 119 8.86 -8.50 4.48
CA HIS A 119 9.81 -8.15 5.53
C HIS A 119 10.74 -7.02 5.07
N TYR A 120 11.28 -7.12 3.86
CA TYR A 120 12.16 -6.14 3.23
C TYR A 120 11.47 -4.82 2.89
N TYR A 121 10.18 -4.84 2.54
CA TYR A 121 9.40 -3.62 2.35
C TYR A 121 9.26 -2.85 3.67
N ALA A 122 8.93 -3.53 4.77
CA ALA A 122 8.74 -2.90 6.07
C ALA A 122 10.05 -2.47 6.74
N GLY A 123 11.11 -3.27 6.62
CA GLY A 123 12.40 -3.04 7.28
C GLY A 123 13.46 -2.34 6.43
N GLY A 124 13.23 -2.24 5.12
CA GLY A 124 14.21 -1.78 4.14
C GLY A 124 15.08 -2.92 3.57
N TYR A 125 15.34 -2.86 2.27
CA TYR A 125 16.03 -3.92 1.52
C TYR A 125 17.48 -3.59 1.13
N TYR A 126 17.99 -2.41 1.49
CA TYR A 126 19.31 -1.93 1.04
C TYR A 126 20.42 -2.95 1.27
N TYR A 127 20.55 -3.48 2.49
CA TYR A 127 21.61 -4.43 2.82
C TYR A 127 21.41 -5.80 2.15
N ALA A 128 20.16 -6.21 1.91
CA ALA A 128 19.89 -7.43 1.16
C ALA A 128 20.34 -7.30 -0.30
N ALA A 129 19.94 -6.21 -0.96
CA ALA A 129 20.35 -5.91 -2.33
C ALA A 129 21.88 -5.72 -2.45
N LYS A 130 22.51 -5.05 -1.49
CA LYS A 130 23.97 -4.86 -1.47
C LYS A 130 24.70 -6.20 -1.39
N ARG A 131 24.29 -7.10 -0.49
CA ARG A 131 24.90 -8.43 -0.36
C ARG A 131 24.78 -9.25 -1.64
N GLN A 132 23.60 -9.25 -2.26
CA GLN A 132 23.40 -9.96 -3.53
C GLN A 132 24.34 -9.46 -4.63
N ARG A 133 24.46 -8.13 -4.80
CA ARG A 133 25.40 -7.56 -5.78
C ARG A 133 26.85 -8.00 -5.56
N LEU A 134 27.29 -8.04 -4.30
CA LEU A 134 28.64 -8.50 -3.96
C LEU A 134 28.84 -9.97 -4.30
N LEU A 135 27.85 -10.82 -4.02
CA LEU A 135 27.89 -12.24 -4.36
C LEU A 135 27.93 -12.48 -5.87
N HIS A 136 27.15 -11.73 -6.66
CA HIS A 136 27.17 -11.81 -8.12
C HIS A 136 28.53 -11.40 -8.69
N ALA A 137 29.10 -10.28 -8.24
CA ALA A 137 30.42 -9.84 -8.70
C ALA A 137 31.53 -10.86 -8.37
N GLN A 138 31.45 -11.52 -7.21
CA GLN A 138 32.40 -12.59 -6.85
C GLN A 138 32.24 -13.85 -7.70
N ALA A 139 31.01 -14.18 -8.13
CA ALA A 139 30.76 -15.32 -8.99
C ALA A 139 31.30 -15.08 -10.41
N GLU A 140 31.14 -13.85 -10.95
CA GLU A 140 31.67 -13.45 -12.25
C GLU A 140 33.21 -13.49 -12.31
N GLN A 141 33.88 -13.19 -11.19
CA GLN A 141 35.35 -13.24 -11.10
C GLN A 141 35.93 -14.66 -11.02
N ARG A 142 35.09 -15.68 -10.84
CA ARG A 142 35.51 -17.09 -10.71
C ARG A 142 35.30 -17.90 -11.98
N LEU A 143 34.75 -17.29 -13.03
CA LEU A 143 34.55 -17.87 -14.35
C LEU A 143 35.64 -17.36 -15.30
#